data_AF-A0A399YYT2-F1
#
_entry.id   AF-A0A399YYT2-F1
#
_cell.length_a   1.000
_cell.length_b   1.000
_cell.length_c   1.000
_cell.angle_alpha   90.00
_cell.angle_beta   90.00
_cell.angle_gamma   90.00
#
_symmetry.space_group_name_H-M   'P 1'
#
loop_
_entity.id
_entity.type
_entity.pdbx_description
1 polymer ?
#
loop_
_entity_poly.entity_id
_entity_poly.type
_entity_poly.pdbx_seq_one_letter_code
_entity_poly.pdbx_strand_id
1 'polypeptide(L)'
;MIVGMVEQLSAKNMLRDTPQHVFTDVSRALAERSVALRTTWLARVVLTRPWAIGDLDRHITRLHQRGGWVFYTLPAQIFYIVVSLVGGFLFIRLLGDPRYTFGGKALGVEIVALWLAAIFPVLIHELGHALTTKHYGRDVPYGGLMLYLGMPAAFVDTSDIWMEGRRA
;
A
#
# COMPACT_ATOMS: atom_id res chain seq x y z
N MET A 1 -21.09 -38.89 10.29
CA MET A 1 -20.00 -38.08 9.71
C MET A 1 -18.82 -37.94 10.68
N ILE A 2 -19.05 -37.47 11.92
CA ILE A 2 -17.98 -37.31 12.94
C ILE A 2 -17.33 -38.64 13.33
N VAL A 3 -18.10 -39.71 13.51
CA VAL A 3 -17.58 -41.04 13.90
C VAL A 3 -16.58 -41.61 12.88
N GLY A 4 -16.89 -41.54 11.58
CA GLY A 4 -15.99 -42.03 10.54
C GLY A 4 -14.71 -41.19 10.39
N MET A 5 -14.77 -39.89 10.70
CA MET A 5 -13.59 -39.04 10.72
C MET A 5 -12.65 -39.39 11.89
N VAL A 6 -13.22 -39.70 13.06
CA VAL A 6 -12.45 -40.15 14.23
C VAL A 6 -11.80 -41.51 13.99
N GLU A 7 -12.51 -42.45 13.36
CA GLU A 7 -11.95 -43.76 12.97
C GLU A 7 -10.79 -43.61 11.98
N GLN A 8 -10.90 -42.73 10.98
CA GLN A 8 -9.81 -42.49 10.03
C GLN A 8 -8.58 -41.85 10.68
N LEU A 9 -8.78 -40.90 11.59
CA LEU A 9 -7.68 -40.26 12.32
C LEU A 9 -7.00 -41.23 13.29
N SER A 10 -7.78 -42.13 13.91
CA SER A 10 -7.27 -43.22 14.75
C SER A 10 -6.47 -44.24 13.93
N ALA A 11 -7.02 -44.69 12.80
CA ALA A 11 -6.38 -45.66 11.91
C ALA A 11 -5.05 -45.16 11.33
N LYS A 12 -4.93 -43.83 11.15
CA LYS A 12 -3.70 -43.17 10.68
C LYS A 12 -2.73 -42.76 11.80
N ASN A 13 -2.93 -43.25 13.03
CA ASN A 13 -2.11 -42.92 14.21
C ASN A 13 -2.04 -41.43 14.56
N MET A 14 -2.91 -40.58 13.99
CA MET A 14 -2.91 -39.14 14.24
C MET A 14 -3.47 -38.77 15.63
N LEU A 15 -4.01 -39.74 16.36
CA LEU A 15 -4.53 -39.59 17.72
C LEU A 15 -3.63 -40.24 18.78
N ARG A 16 -2.44 -40.72 18.42
CA ARG A 16 -1.50 -41.35 19.37
C ARG A 16 -0.65 -40.33 20.13
N ASP A 17 -0.41 -39.17 19.54
CA ASP A 17 0.37 -38.12 20.19
C ASP A 17 -0.48 -37.37 21.22
N THR A 18 0.06 -37.20 22.43
CA THR A 18 -0.57 -36.39 23.47
C THR A 18 -0.82 -34.99 22.91
N PRO A 19 -2.04 -34.44 22.99
CA PRO A 19 -2.32 -33.12 22.44
C PRO A 19 -1.41 -32.08 23.10
N GLN A 20 -0.39 -31.64 22.38
CA GLN A 20 0.48 -30.59 22.85
C GLN A 20 -0.26 -29.28 22.67
N HIS A 21 -0.48 -28.58 23.77
CA HIS A 21 -1.13 -27.27 23.79
C HIS A 21 -0.18 -26.17 23.30
N VAL A 22 0.49 -26.39 22.16
CA VAL A 22 1.48 -25.48 21.56
C VAL A 22 0.90 -24.08 21.41
N PHE A 23 -0.35 -23.98 20.96
CA PHE A 23 -1.04 -22.70 20.82
C PHE A 23 -1.34 -22.04 22.17
N THR A 24 -1.64 -22.80 23.21
CA THR A 24 -1.92 -22.26 24.55
C THR A 24 -0.64 -21.78 25.21
N ASP A 25 0.46 -22.52 25.08
CA ASP A 25 1.76 -22.15 25.63
C ASP A 25 2.35 -20.94 24.90
N VAL A 26 2.24 -20.89 23.57
CA VAL A 26 2.59 -19.72 22.77
C VAL A 26 1.70 -18.53 23.13
N SER A 27 0.39 -18.72 23.32
CA SER A 27 -0.52 -17.64 23.71
C SER A 27 -0.20 -17.07 25.09
N ARG A 28 0.24 -17.91 26.03
CA ARG A 28 0.64 -17.52 27.38
C ARG A 28 1.96 -16.76 27.38
N ALA A 29 2.96 -17.25 26.65
CA ALA A 29 4.24 -16.57 26.47
C ALA A 29 4.09 -15.22 25.76
N LEU A 30 3.17 -15.12 24.79
CA LEU A 30 2.81 -13.86 24.13
C LEU A 30 2.01 -12.92 25.05
N ALA A 31 1.14 -13.46 25.91
CA ALA A 31 0.39 -12.68 26.90
C ALA A 31 1.29 -12.04 27.96
N GLU A 32 2.35 -12.72 28.40
CA GLU A 32 3.34 -12.18 29.33
C GLU A 32 4.22 -11.10 28.68
N ARG A 33 4.54 -11.23 27.38
CA ARG A 33 5.17 -10.15 26.59
C ARG A 33 4.21 -9.03 26.18
N SER A 34 2.90 -9.16 26.45
CA SER A 34 1.86 -8.34 25.83
C SER A 34 1.82 -6.89 26.27
N VAL A 35 2.38 -6.49 27.42
CA VAL A 35 2.31 -5.09 27.88
C VAL A 35 3.18 -4.17 27.02
N ALA A 36 4.42 -4.60 26.71
CA ALA A 36 5.30 -3.90 25.78
C ALA A 36 4.84 -4.04 24.31
N LEU A 37 4.16 -5.15 23.97
CA LEU A 37 3.60 -5.34 22.63
C LEU A 37 2.28 -4.58 22.43
N ARG A 38 1.48 -4.32 23.48
CA ARG A 38 0.19 -3.62 23.42
C ARG A 38 0.34 -2.16 22.99
N THR A 39 1.38 -1.49 23.47
CA THR A 39 1.71 -0.12 23.04
C THR A 39 2.13 -0.10 21.57
N THR A 40 2.92 -1.09 21.13
CA THR A 40 3.26 -1.24 19.71
C THR A 40 2.06 -1.66 18.84
N TRP A 41 1.10 -2.42 19.39
CA TRP A 41 -0.08 -2.89 18.66
C TRP A 41 -1.08 -1.76 18.41
N LEU A 42 -1.36 -0.90 19.40
CA LEU A 42 -2.22 0.27 19.19
C LEU A 42 -1.58 1.26 18.20
N ALA A 43 -0.29 1.53 18.34
CA ALA A 43 0.46 2.34 17.37
C ALA A 43 0.41 1.70 15.98
N ARG A 44 0.63 0.39 15.87
CA ARG A 44 0.57 -0.34 14.59
C ARG A 44 -0.83 -0.32 14.00
N VAL A 45 -1.89 -0.54 14.77
CA VAL A 45 -3.27 -0.53 14.27
C VAL A 45 -3.67 0.85 13.77
N VAL A 46 -3.33 1.93 14.50
CA VAL A 46 -3.60 3.31 14.04
C VAL A 46 -2.72 3.68 12.84
N LEU A 47 -1.48 3.20 12.78
CA LEU A 47 -0.52 3.40 11.69
C LEU A 47 -0.57 2.34 10.58
N THR A 48 -1.59 1.48 10.54
CA THR A 48 -1.76 0.49 9.45
C THR A 48 -3.19 0.29 9.02
N ARG A 49 -4.17 0.90 9.68
CA ARG A 49 -5.57 0.77 9.26
C ARG A 49 -5.79 1.57 7.98
N PRO A 50 -6.03 0.91 6.84
CA PRO A 50 -6.32 1.62 5.61
C PRO A 50 -7.74 2.19 5.69
N TRP A 51 -7.89 3.46 5.33
CA TRP A 51 -9.17 4.03 4.96
C TRP A 51 -9.47 3.66 3.52
N ALA A 52 -9.96 2.42 3.34
CA ALA A 52 -10.33 1.90 2.04
C ALA A 52 -11.68 2.47 1.59
N ILE A 53 -11.71 2.93 0.36
CA ILE A 53 -12.90 3.37 -0.37
C ILE A 53 -13.19 2.28 -1.42
N GLY A 54 -14.36 1.63 -1.29
CA GLY A 54 -14.84 0.68 -2.29
C GLY A 54 -15.44 1.36 -3.52
N ASP A 55 -15.69 0.58 -4.57
CA ASP A 55 -16.28 1.06 -5.85
C ASP A 55 -15.44 2.13 -6.57
N LEU A 56 -14.11 2.02 -6.41
CA LEU A 56 -13.17 2.93 -7.08
C LEU A 56 -13.14 2.66 -8.59
N ASP A 57 -13.38 1.41 -9.01
CA ASP A 57 -13.34 0.98 -10.40
C ASP A 57 -14.22 1.85 -11.30
N ARG A 58 -15.46 2.13 -10.87
CA ARG A 58 -16.40 2.94 -11.64
C ARG A 58 -15.91 4.37 -11.86
N HIS A 59 -15.25 4.94 -10.86
CA HIS A 59 -14.71 6.30 -10.91
C HIS A 59 -13.49 6.36 -11.83
N ILE A 60 -12.57 5.41 -11.69
CA ILE A 60 -11.36 5.31 -12.52
C ILE A 60 -11.72 5.00 -13.98
N THR A 61 -12.70 4.13 -14.21
CA THR A 61 -13.23 3.83 -15.55
C THR A 61 -13.76 5.08 -16.24
N ARG A 62 -14.58 5.88 -15.56
CA ARG A 62 -15.09 7.15 -16.11
C ARG A 62 -13.97 8.15 -16.38
N LEU A 63 -12.98 8.23 -15.48
CA LEU A 63 -11.84 9.13 -15.65
C LEU A 63 -11.00 8.73 -16.87
N HIS A 64 -10.73 7.43 -17.02
CA HIS A 64 -10.00 6.87 -18.16
C HIS A 64 -10.72 7.16 -19.48
N GLN A 65 -12.01 6.85 -19.56
CA GLN A 65 -12.83 7.06 -20.76
C GLN A 65 -13.00 8.53 -21.13
N ARG A 66 -13.08 9.45 -20.16
CA ARG A 66 -13.27 10.89 -20.43
C ARG A 66 -12.00 11.62 -20.86
N GLY A 67 -10.82 11.07 -20.58
CA GLY A 67 -9.57 11.76 -20.91
C GLY A 67 -8.30 11.10 -20.40
N GLY A 68 -8.39 10.14 -19.48
CA GLY A 68 -7.20 9.41 -19.03
C GLY A 68 -6.49 8.65 -20.16
N TRP A 69 -7.18 8.31 -21.26
CA TRP A 69 -6.56 7.74 -22.45
C TRP A 69 -5.50 8.67 -23.10
N VAL A 70 -5.62 10.00 -22.94
CA VAL A 70 -4.68 10.98 -23.52
C VAL A 70 -3.28 10.80 -22.94
N PHE A 71 -3.18 10.39 -21.67
CA PHE A 71 -1.90 10.16 -21.01
C PHE A 71 -1.09 9.00 -21.61
N TYR A 72 -1.75 8.10 -22.35
CA TYR A 72 -1.13 6.97 -23.02
C TYR A 72 -0.78 7.27 -24.49
N THR A 73 -1.00 8.50 -24.95
CA THR A 73 -0.59 8.91 -26.30
C THR A 73 0.93 9.14 -26.34
N LEU A 74 1.55 8.86 -27.49
CA LEU A 74 3.00 9.04 -27.68
C LEU A 74 3.48 10.47 -27.34
N PRO A 75 2.79 11.56 -27.74
CA PRO A 75 3.19 12.91 -27.36
C PRO A 75 3.15 13.14 -25.85
N ALA A 76 2.14 12.63 -25.15
CA ALA A 76 2.04 12.75 -23.69
C ALA A 76 3.17 11.98 -22.98
N GLN A 77 3.51 10.79 -23.45
CA GLN A 77 4.63 10.01 -22.91
C GLN A 77 5.97 10.72 -23.07
N ILE A 78 6.23 11.30 -24.25
CA ILE A 78 7.45 12.11 -24.49
C ILE A 78 7.46 13.32 -23.55
N PHE A 79 6.33 14.00 -23.40
CA PHE A 79 6.20 15.12 -22.47
C PHE A 79 6.54 14.72 -21.03
N TYR A 80 6.05 13.57 -20.54
CA TYR A 80 6.38 13.06 -19.21
C TYR A 80 7.86 12.75 -19.02
N ILE A 81 8.50 12.17 -20.03
CA ILE A 81 9.94 11.91 -20.00
C ILE A 81 10.70 13.23 -19.87
N VAL A 82 10.37 14.22 -20.71
CA VAL A 82 11.02 15.54 -20.66
C VAL A 82 10.82 16.21 -19.31
N VAL A 83 9.58 16.25 -18.80
CA VAL A 83 9.28 16.83 -17.48
C VAL A 83 10.04 16.12 -16.36
N SER A 84 10.14 14.79 -16.41
CA SER A 84 10.85 14.00 -15.41
C SER A 84 12.36 14.26 -15.44
N LEU A 85 12.96 14.35 -16.63
CA LEU A 85 14.39 14.65 -16.79
C LEU A 85 14.72 16.08 -16.34
N VAL A 86 13.92 17.07 -16.76
CA VAL A 86 14.10 18.47 -16.36
C VAL A 86 13.88 18.65 -14.87
N GLY A 87 12.79 18.08 -14.34
CA GLY A 87 12.47 18.13 -12.91
C GLY A 87 13.55 17.46 -12.06
N GLY A 88 14.03 16.28 -12.46
CA GLY A 88 15.14 15.59 -11.80
C GLY A 88 16.43 16.41 -11.81
N PHE A 89 16.78 17.02 -12.95
CA PHE A 89 17.94 17.91 -13.05
C PHE A 89 17.81 19.13 -12.12
N LEU A 90 16.67 19.82 -12.13
CA LEU A 90 16.42 20.97 -11.27
C LEU A 90 16.42 20.58 -9.79
N PHE A 91 15.89 19.42 -9.44
CA PHE A 91 15.90 18.90 -8.07
C PHE A 91 17.33 18.65 -7.57
N ILE A 92 18.19 18.03 -8.39
CA ILE A 92 19.62 17.84 -8.06
C ILE A 92 20.32 19.19 -7.87
N ARG A 93 20.03 20.17 -8.72
CA ARG A 93 20.56 21.54 -8.58
C ARG A 93 20.11 22.19 -7.27
N LEU A 94 18.84 22.00 -6.90
CA LEU A 94 18.26 22.56 -5.68
C LEU A 94 18.89 21.95 -4.43
N LEU A 95 19.17 20.65 -4.42
CA LEU A 95 19.83 19.96 -3.30
C LEU A 95 21.24 20.50 -3.00
N GLY A 96 21.92 21.04 -4.01
CA GLY A 96 23.24 21.65 -3.87
C GLY A 96 23.21 23.15 -3.55
N ASP A 97 22.04 23.79 -3.51
CA ASP A 97 21.91 25.22 -3.29
C ASP A 97 21.87 25.56 -1.79
N PRO A 98 22.87 26.26 -1.25
CA PRO A 98 22.96 26.56 0.19
C PRO A 98 21.86 27.49 0.71
N ARG A 99 21.03 28.08 -0.17
CA ARG A 99 19.87 28.88 0.23
C ARG A 99 18.73 28.04 0.79
N TYR A 100 18.67 26.76 0.43
CA TYR A 100 17.62 25.83 0.85
C TYR A 100 18.20 24.84 1.86
N THR A 101 18.28 25.27 3.12
CA THR A 101 18.69 24.40 4.22
C THR A 101 17.48 23.95 5.01
N PHE A 102 17.41 22.64 5.28
CA PHE A 102 16.46 22.04 6.22
C PHE A 102 17.08 22.02 7.61
N GLY A 103 16.27 22.21 8.65
CA GLY A 103 16.76 22.24 10.04
C GLY A 103 16.91 23.65 10.63
N GLY A 104 16.11 24.60 10.16
CA GLY A 104 16.07 25.95 10.72
C GLY A 104 15.41 26.00 12.10
N LYS A 105 15.23 27.22 12.63
CA LYS A 105 14.57 27.46 13.94
C LYS A 105 13.11 26.97 14.00
N ALA A 106 12.49 26.66 12.86
CA ALA A 106 11.10 26.27 12.72
C ALA A 106 10.94 24.83 12.19
N LEU A 107 11.77 23.89 12.66
CA LEU A 107 11.75 22.48 12.25
C LEU A 107 10.34 21.86 12.21
N GLY A 108 9.49 22.16 13.19
CA GLY A 108 8.11 21.64 13.23
C GLY A 108 7.27 22.09 12.03
N VAL A 109 7.42 23.35 11.59
CA VAL A 109 6.71 23.88 10.42
C VAL A 109 7.26 23.27 9.14
N GLU A 110 8.58 23.11 9.04
CA GLU A 110 9.24 22.46 7.89
C GLU A 110 8.76 21.02 7.72
N ILE A 111 8.69 20.24 8.81
CA ILE A 111 8.21 18.86 8.79
C ILE A 111 6.75 18.80 8.34
N VAL A 112 5.86 19.63 8.91
CA VAL A 112 4.44 19.65 8.52
C VAL A 112 4.28 20.08 7.06
N ALA A 113 5.05 21.07 6.60
CA ALA A 113 5.02 21.51 5.21
C ALA A 113 5.45 20.38 4.25
N LEU A 114 6.53 19.66 4.56
CA LEU A 114 6.97 18.49 3.80
C LEU A 114 5.93 17.38 3.82
N TRP A 115 5.31 17.14 4.98
CA TRP A 115 4.29 16.12 5.15
C TRP A 115 3.06 16.40 4.28
N LEU A 116 2.57 17.64 4.27
CA LEU A 116 1.47 18.08 3.40
C LEU A 116 1.87 18.06 1.92
N ALA A 117 3.10 18.48 1.60
CA ALA A 117 3.62 18.46 0.23
C ALA A 117 3.73 17.03 -0.32
N ALA A 118 3.98 16.02 0.54
CA ALA A 118 4.10 14.63 0.14
C ALA A 118 2.76 13.97 -0.26
N ILE A 119 1.62 14.50 0.20
CA ILE A 119 0.30 13.90 -0.05
C ILE A 119 -0.04 13.92 -1.55
N PHE A 120 0.15 15.05 -2.23
CA PHE A 120 -0.23 15.20 -3.64
C PHE A 120 0.56 14.29 -4.59
N PRO A 121 1.91 14.22 -4.53
CA PRO A 121 2.70 13.29 -5.35
C PRO A 121 2.28 11.84 -5.16
N VAL A 122 2.02 11.42 -3.91
CA VAL A 122 1.60 10.05 -3.61
C VAL A 122 0.22 9.74 -4.20
N LEU A 123 -0.74 10.67 -4.10
CA LEU A 123 -2.04 10.52 -4.73
C LEU A 123 -1.94 10.39 -6.26
N ILE A 124 -1.11 11.22 -6.90
CA ILE A 124 -0.88 11.17 -8.36
C ILE A 124 -0.21 9.85 -8.75
N HIS A 125 0.73 9.36 -7.95
CA HIS A 125 1.41 8.08 -8.18
C HIS A 125 0.43 6.91 -8.19
N GLU A 126 -0.41 6.80 -7.15
CA GLU A 126 -1.42 5.75 -7.07
C GLU A 126 -2.50 5.89 -8.15
N LEU A 127 -2.88 7.12 -8.50
CA LEU A 127 -3.78 7.36 -9.64
C LEU A 127 -3.16 6.87 -10.96
N GLY A 128 -1.85 7.04 -11.12
CA GLY A 128 -1.09 6.51 -12.26
C GLY A 128 -1.16 4.99 -12.35
N HIS A 129 -1.00 4.29 -11.22
CA HIS A 129 -1.21 2.84 -11.14
C HIS A 129 -2.64 2.46 -11.54
N ALA A 130 -3.63 3.10 -10.94
CA ALA A 130 -5.05 2.84 -11.20
C ALA A 130 -5.42 3.03 -12.69
N LEU A 131 -5.00 4.16 -13.28
CA LEU A 131 -5.25 4.45 -14.69
C LEU A 131 -4.55 3.47 -15.61
N THR A 132 -3.35 3.01 -15.24
CA THR A 132 -2.58 2.06 -16.05
C THR A 132 -3.25 0.69 -16.03
N THR A 133 -3.64 0.21 -14.84
CA THR A 133 -4.46 -0.99 -14.71
C THR A 133 -5.72 -0.91 -15.57
N LYS A 134 -6.45 0.22 -15.53
CA LYS A 134 -7.64 0.40 -16.37
C LYS A 134 -7.34 0.47 -17.86
N HIS A 135 -6.22 1.08 -18.25
CA HIS A 135 -5.82 1.17 -19.65
C HIS A 135 -5.55 -0.21 -20.27
N TYR A 136 -5.01 -1.15 -19.49
CA TYR A 136 -4.85 -2.55 -19.88
C TYR A 136 -6.12 -3.40 -19.70
N GLY A 137 -7.29 -2.77 -19.50
CA GLY A 137 -8.58 -3.45 -19.43
C GLY A 137 -8.83 -4.22 -18.14
N ARG A 138 -8.11 -3.90 -17.06
CA ARG A 138 -8.21 -4.56 -15.75
C ARG A 138 -8.98 -3.75 -14.74
N ASP A 139 -9.39 -4.40 -13.66
CA ASP A 139 -10.26 -3.79 -12.66
C ASP A 139 -9.48 -3.27 -11.44
N VAL A 140 -10.01 -2.18 -10.88
CA VAL A 140 -9.44 -1.50 -9.72
C VAL A 140 -10.50 -1.47 -8.60
N PRO A 141 -10.65 -2.56 -7.83
CA PRO A 141 -11.83 -2.76 -6.99
C PRO A 141 -11.92 -1.77 -5.82
N TYR A 142 -10.78 -1.41 -5.22
CA TYR A 142 -10.71 -0.47 -4.11
C TYR A 142 -9.36 0.25 -4.06
N GLY A 143 -9.33 1.37 -3.36
CA GLY A 143 -8.13 2.12 -3.04
C GLY A 143 -8.41 3.03 -1.85
N GLY A 144 -7.42 3.78 -1.39
CA GLY A 144 -7.63 4.61 -0.22
C GLY A 144 -6.38 5.31 0.28
N LEU A 145 -6.49 5.81 1.51
CA LEU A 145 -5.40 6.42 2.25
C LEU A 145 -5.05 5.55 3.45
N MET A 146 -3.78 5.52 3.82
CA MET A 146 -3.31 4.95 5.07
C MET A 146 -2.19 5.82 5.64
N LEU A 147 -1.98 5.76 6.94
CA LEU A 147 -0.71 6.22 7.50
C LEU A 147 0.25 5.04 7.43
N TYR A 148 1.44 5.23 6.87
CA TYR A 148 2.50 4.22 6.87
C TYR A 148 3.72 4.78 7.60
N LEU A 149 4.07 4.17 8.75
CA LEU A 149 5.18 4.64 9.59
C LEU A 149 5.11 6.14 9.97
N GLY A 150 3.90 6.69 10.10
CA GLY A 150 3.68 8.10 10.43
C GLY A 150 3.65 9.05 9.23
N MET A 151 3.86 8.55 8.02
CA MET A 151 3.75 9.31 6.76
C MET A 151 2.40 9.05 6.08
N PRO A 152 1.84 10.03 5.36
CA PRO A 152 0.63 9.82 4.60
C PRO A 152 0.97 8.96 3.38
N ALA A 153 0.24 7.87 3.21
CA ALA A 153 0.33 6.98 2.07
C ALA A 153 -1.05 6.89 1.41
N ALA A 154 -1.07 6.79 0.09
CA ALA A 154 -2.22 6.35 -0.67
C ALA A 154 -1.95 4.93 -1.17
N PHE A 155 -2.99 4.20 -1.51
CA PHE A 155 -2.85 2.91 -2.18
C PHE A 155 -4.01 2.66 -3.13
N VAL A 156 -3.75 1.87 -4.15
CA VAL A 156 -4.78 1.31 -5.02
C VAL A 156 -4.54 -0.18 -5.23
N ASP A 157 -5.60 -1.00 -5.21
CA ASP A 157 -5.47 -2.42 -5.51
C ASP A 157 -5.31 -2.63 -7.01
N THR A 158 -4.13 -3.10 -7.41
CA THR A 158 -3.79 -3.46 -8.80
C THR A 158 -3.59 -4.96 -8.97
N SER A 159 -3.95 -5.77 -7.98
CA SER A 159 -3.69 -7.23 -7.98
C SER A 159 -4.20 -7.94 -9.24
N ASP A 160 -5.29 -7.44 -9.83
CA ASP A 160 -5.90 -7.99 -11.05
C ASP A 160 -4.96 -7.99 -12.27
N ILE A 161 -4.09 -6.98 -12.42
CA ILE A 161 -3.12 -6.95 -13.54
C ILE A 161 -2.05 -8.02 -13.39
N TRP A 162 -1.69 -8.37 -12.16
CA TRP A 162 -0.66 -9.37 -11.87
C TRP A 162 -1.17 -10.81 -12.04
N MET A 163 -2.49 -11.01 -12.12
CA MET A 163 -3.09 -12.32 -12.43
C MET A 163 -3.14 -12.60 -13.93
N GLU A 164 -2.55 -11.73 -14.76
CA GLU A 164 -2.43 -11.96 -16.19
C GLU A 164 -1.60 -13.20 -16.52
N GLY A 165 -2.15 -14.08 -17.36
CA GLY A 165 -1.44 -15.25 -17.87
C GLY A 165 -0.30 -14.81 -18.80
N ARG A 166 0.79 -15.59 -18.85
CA ARG A 166 2.02 -15.33 -19.63
C ARG A 166 1.85 -15.12 -21.16
N ARG A 167 0.63 -15.15 -21.70
CA ARG A 167 0.30 -15.14 -23.13
C ARG A 167 -0.75 -14.09 -23.52
N ALA A 168 -1.22 -13.28 -22.58
CA ALA A 168 -2.10 -12.16 -22.87
C ALA A 168 -1.28 -10.96 -23.41
#